data_AF-A0A8C5TXQ0-F1
#
_entry.id   AF-A0A8C5TXQ0-F1
#
_cell.length_a   1.000
_cell.length_b   1.000
_cell.length_c   1.000
_cell.angle_alpha   90.00
_cell.angle_beta   90.00
_cell.angle_gamma   90.00
#
_symmetry.space_group_name_H-M   'P 1'
#
loop_
_entity.id
_entity.type
_entity.pdbx_description
1 polymer ?
#
loop_
_entity_poly.entity_id
_entity_poly.type
_entity_poly.pdbx_seq_one_letter_code
_entity_poly.pdbx_strand_id
1 'polypeptide(L)'
;MFTYLFKFFLRNLLELEEPNHNGGQLLFGVDGFLYLFIGDGGKAGDPFGKSGNAQNKSTLLGKVLRIDVDGRRPDGKPYRIPPDNPFVLDPKAHPEVNAYGVRNMWCWRIFCGDVGQNRFKEIDLIVKGGNYGWRAKEGFECYDTKICHNSSLDDILPIFAYGRSVGKSVTGGFVYRGCESPYLNGLYIFGDFMNSRLMALQEDEKTNKWKKQDICIGSKTACAFPVMISSYSKFIISFAEDEADELYFISTSYPSACAPYGSLYKLIDPARRAPPGKCQHKPVPVKTKSKRISFVPRAKTVLELLNEPSTTKPPKKSSIPRVSSKKARKTPSTKIKASRAKTGPSGKGRQRIKAEVKPHKGKKVAHHTSIKKELPPSQNQEGSFKESSTS
;
A
#
# COMPACT_ATOMS: atom_id res chain seq x y z
N MET A 1 -30.26 -32.23 -22.88
CA MET A 1 -29.60 -30.95 -22.56
C MET A 1 -29.23 -30.97 -21.07
N PHE A 2 -28.00 -31.39 -20.72
CA PHE A 2 -27.61 -31.60 -19.32
C PHE A 2 -26.81 -30.40 -18.78
N THR A 3 -27.52 -29.44 -18.17
CA THR A 3 -26.90 -28.31 -17.48
C THR A 3 -26.42 -28.75 -16.10
N TYR A 4 -25.18 -29.23 -16.00
CA TYR A 4 -24.54 -29.56 -14.72
C TYR A 4 -24.29 -28.29 -13.90
N LEU A 5 -25.29 -27.89 -13.10
CA LEU A 5 -25.25 -26.72 -12.24
C LEU A 5 -24.37 -26.97 -11.00
N PHE A 6 -23.05 -27.02 -11.20
CA PHE A 6 -22.06 -26.96 -10.11
C PHE A 6 -22.11 -25.59 -9.43
N LYS A 7 -23.08 -25.45 -8.52
CA LYS A 7 -23.31 -24.27 -7.70
C LYS A 7 -22.22 -24.18 -6.65
N PHE A 8 -21.10 -23.55 -6.99
CA PHE A 8 -20.12 -23.12 -6.01
C PHE A 8 -20.83 -22.25 -4.97
N PHE A 9 -20.76 -22.60 -3.69
CA PHE A 9 -21.27 -21.78 -2.60
C PHE A 9 -20.32 -20.61 -2.33
N LEU A 10 -20.22 -19.71 -3.30
CA LEU A 10 -19.60 -18.39 -3.11
C LEU A 10 -20.48 -17.58 -2.17
N ARG A 11 -20.02 -17.48 -0.91
CA ARG A 11 -20.64 -16.65 0.11
C ARG A 11 -19.96 -15.29 0.09
N ASN A 12 -20.56 -14.32 -0.61
CA ASN A 12 -20.19 -12.92 -0.45
C ASN A 12 -20.36 -12.56 1.03
N LEU A 13 -19.26 -12.19 1.70
CA LEU A 13 -19.28 -11.85 3.13
C LEU A 13 -19.61 -10.37 3.31
N LEU A 14 -18.84 -9.52 2.63
CA LEU A 14 -18.92 -8.06 2.66
C LEU A 14 -18.43 -7.55 1.29
N GLU A 15 -19.07 -6.50 0.79
CA GLU A 15 -18.78 -5.87 -0.48
C GLU A 15 -18.61 -4.37 -0.27
N LEU A 16 -17.57 -3.78 -0.86
CA LEU A 16 -17.14 -2.39 -0.67
C LEU A 16 -16.66 -1.86 -2.03
N GLU A 17 -17.36 -0.86 -2.58
CA GLU A 17 -17.04 -0.25 -3.88
C GLU A 17 -16.16 0.99 -3.70
N GLU A 18 -14.84 0.87 -3.91
CA GLU A 18 -13.93 2.03 -3.88
C GLU A 18 -12.96 2.07 -5.08
N PRO A 19 -12.62 3.26 -5.60
CA PRO A 19 -11.85 3.42 -6.83
C PRO A 19 -10.33 3.42 -6.60
N ASN A 20 -9.86 3.60 -5.37
CA ASN A 20 -8.44 3.67 -5.00
C ASN A 20 -8.26 3.47 -3.48
N HIS A 21 -7.01 3.19 -3.07
CA HIS A 21 -6.62 2.84 -1.70
C HIS A 21 -7.47 1.70 -1.10
N ASN A 22 -7.67 0.63 -1.87
CA ASN A 22 -8.60 -0.44 -1.51
C ASN A 22 -8.10 -1.29 -0.31
N GLY A 23 -6.80 -1.22 0.03
CA GLY A 23 -6.15 -2.18 0.93
C GLY A 23 -6.31 -3.60 0.37
N GLY A 24 -7.04 -4.45 1.10
CA GLY A 24 -7.50 -5.76 0.62
C GLY A 24 -6.79 -6.95 1.25
N GLN A 25 -5.86 -6.72 2.20
CA GLN A 25 -5.29 -7.82 2.97
C GLN A 25 -6.37 -8.51 3.81
N LEU A 26 -6.31 -9.85 3.83
CA LEU A 26 -7.13 -10.72 4.67
C LEU A 26 -6.20 -11.57 5.53
N LEU A 27 -6.57 -11.80 6.79
CA LEU A 27 -5.92 -12.81 7.65
C LEU A 27 -6.87 -13.28 8.75
N PHE A 28 -6.67 -14.52 9.20
CA PHE A 28 -7.29 -14.99 10.44
C PHE A 28 -6.39 -14.65 11.62
N GLY A 29 -6.97 -14.08 12.67
CA GLY A 29 -6.28 -13.88 13.94
C GLY A 29 -6.13 -15.19 14.71
N VAL A 30 -5.26 -15.19 15.73
CA VAL A 30 -5.14 -16.32 16.68
C VAL A 30 -6.38 -16.50 17.55
N ASP A 31 -7.31 -15.53 17.52
CA ASP A 31 -8.65 -15.58 18.09
C ASP A 31 -9.69 -16.24 17.17
N GLY A 32 -9.30 -16.67 15.97
CA GLY A 32 -10.15 -17.36 15.00
C GLY A 32 -11.02 -16.44 14.12
N PHE A 33 -10.96 -15.11 14.29
CA PHE A 33 -11.76 -14.18 13.52
C PHE A 33 -11.04 -13.69 12.25
N LEU A 34 -11.80 -13.34 11.21
CA LEU A 34 -11.28 -12.78 9.97
C LEU A 34 -11.07 -11.27 10.13
N TYR A 35 -9.85 -10.82 9.91
CA TYR A 35 -9.47 -9.42 9.83
C TYR A 35 -9.41 -8.98 8.36
N LEU A 36 -9.91 -7.78 8.07
CA LEU A 36 -9.88 -7.14 6.75
C LEU A 36 -9.28 -5.74 6.87
N PHE A 37 -8.29 -5.43 6.05
CA PHE A 37 -7.59 -4.13 6.09
C PHE A 37 -8.01 -3.29 4.88
N ILE A 38 -8.79 -2.23 5.13
CA ILE A 38 -9.45 -1.42 4.10
C ILE A 38 -8.93 0.02 4.19
N GLY A 39 -8.40 0.55 3.09
CA GLY A 39 -7.95 1.95 3.03
C GLY A 39 -9.09 2.96 2.84
N ASP A 40 -8.75 4.24 2.77
CA ASP A 40 -9.66 5.38 2.94
C ASP A 40 -10.60 5.70 1.74
N GLY A 41 -10.54 4.94 0.65
CA GLY A 41 -11.29 5.21 -0.60
C GLY A 41 -10.64 6.23 -1.54
N GLY A 42 -9.44 6.72 -1.20
CA GLY A 42 -8.62 7.50 -2.11
C GLY A 42 -8.70 9.02 -1.95
N LYS A 43 -8.30 9.70 -3.03
CA LYS A 43 -8.15 11.17 -3.15
C LYS A 43 -7.04 11.72 -2.24
N ALA A 44 -6.76 13.01 -2.37
CA ALA A 44 -5.70 13.68 -1.64
C ALA A 44 -6.22 14.16 -0.28
N GLY A 45 -5.65 13.63 0.82
CA GLY A 45 -5.97 14.10 2.17
C GLY A 45 -7.40 13.81 2.62
N ASP A 46 -7.92 12.61 2.34
CA ASP A 46 -9.22 12.08 2.81
C ASP A 46 -10.33 13.15 2.96
N PRO A 47 -10.81 13.73 1.84
CA PRO A 47 -11.72 14.88 1.85
C PRO A 47 -13.19 14.49 2.10
N PHE A 48 -13.46 13.29 2.61
CA PHE A 48 -14.81 12.75 2.72
C PHE A 48 -15.48 13.17 4.04
N GLY A 49 -16.66 13.81 3.95
CA GLY A 49 -17.40 14.29 5.11
C GLY A 49 -16.65 15.38 5.90
N LYS A 50 -16.82 15.41 7.23
CA LYS A 50 -16.14 16.39 8.10
C LYS A 50 -14.72 15.97 8.50
N SER A 51 -14.56 14.71 8.87
CA SER A 51 -13.35 14.14 9.49
C SER A 51 -12.46 13.36 8.53
N GLY A 52 -12.94 13.03 7.33
CA GLY A 52 -12.39 11.96 6.51
C GLY A 52 -13.07 10.61 6.81
N ASN A 53 -13.06 9.73 5.81
CA ASN A 53 -13.45 8.33 5.92
C ASN A 53 -12.68 7.60 7.02
N ALA A 54 -11.35 7.77 7.08
CA ALA A 54 -10.49 7.03 8.01
C ALA A 54 -10.85 7.31 9.48
N GLN A 55 -11.06 8.57 9.84
CA GLN A 55 -11.53 8.97 11.17
C GLN A 55 -13.02 8.70 11.41
N ASN A 56 -13.85 8.65 10.37
CA ASN A 56 -15.28 8.39 10.54
C ASN A 56 -15.54 6.89 10.82
N LYS A 57 -15.87 6.54 12.06
CA LYS A 57 -16.27 5.17 12.43
C LYS A 57 -17.62 4.73 11.83
N SER A 58 -18.41 5.66 11.28
CA SER A 58 -19.65 5.35 10.54
C SER A 58 -19.40 4.92 9.08
N THR A 59 -18.15 4.62 8.69
CA THR A 59 -17.80 3.97 7.42
C THR A 59 -16.97 2.71 7.68
N LEU A 60 -16.84 1.87 6.65
CA LEU A 60 -15.98 0.68 6.66
C LEU A 60 -14.61 0.95 5.98
N LEU A 61 -14.28 2.22 5.74
CA LEU A 61 -13.15 2.69 4.92
C LEU A 61 -12.10 3.38 5.79
N GLY A 62 -10.82 3.12 5.53
CA GLY A 62 -9.73 3.52 6.43
C GLY A 62 -9.91 2.86 7.79
N LYS A 63 -10.08 1.53 7.77
CA LYS A 63 -10.41 0.66 8.91
C LYS A 63 -9.63 -0.65 8.86
N VAL A 64 -9.39 -1.21 10.04
CA VAL A 64 -9.22 -2.65 10.22
C VAL A 64 -10.55 -3.20 10.75
N LEU A 65 -11.18 -4.07 9.98
CA LEU A 65 -12.43 -4.75 10.35
C LEU A 65 -12.11 -6.12 10.96
N ARG A 66 -12.98 -6.62 11.84
CA ARG A 66 -12.86 -7.96 12.47
C ARG A 66 -14.22 -8.61 12.55
N ILE A 67 -14.40 -9.75 11.86
CA ILE A 67 -15.70 -10.44 11.71
C ILE A 67 -15.58 -11.95 11.94
N ASP A 68 -16.68 -12.54 12.38
CA ASP A 68 -16.84 -13.98 12.61
C ASP A 68 -17.53 -14.62 11.41
N VAL A 69 -16.77 -15.37 10.61
CA VAL A 69 -17.26 -15.95 9.35
C VAL A 69 -18.02 -17.26 9.52
N ASP A 70 -17.86 -17.97 10.64
CA ASP A 70 -18.62 -19.20 10.91
C ASP A 70 -20.07 -18.89 11.31
N GLY A 71 -20.32 -17.67 11.79
CA GLY A 71 -21.64 -17.18 12.16
C GLY A 71 -22.50 -16.65 11.01
N ARG A 72 -23.76 -16.35 11.35
CA ARG A 72 -24.68 -15.48 10.58
C ARG A 72 -25.39 -14.56 11.57
N ARG A 73 -25.67 -13.31 11.19
CA ARG A 73 -26.45 -12.37 12.01
C ARG A 73 -27.97 -12.55 11.83
N PRO A 74 -28.80 -12.16 12.82
CA PRO A 74 -30.25 -12.11 12.69
C PRO A 74 -30.75 -11.19 11.57
N ASP A 75 -30.02 -10.11 11.26
CA ASP A 75 -30.29 -9.20 10.13
C ASP A 75 -30.00 -9.82 8.74
N GLY A 76 -29.69 -11.12 8.70
CA GLY A 76 -29.39 -11.86 7.49
C GLY A 76 -27.95 -11.76 7.01
N LYS A 77 -27.10 -10.86 7.55
CA LYS A 77 -25.71 -10.71 7.11
C LYS A 77 -24.93 -12.04 7.26
N PRO A 78 -24.12 -12.41 6.27
CA PRO A 78 -23.40 -13.69 6.22
C PRO A 78 -22.13 -13.76 7.11
N TYR A 79 -22.12 -13.06 8.25
CA TYR A 79 -21.11 -13.16 9.30
C TYR A 79 -21.73 -12.77 10.65
N ARG A 80 -21.09 -13.10 11.77
CA ARG A 80 -21.34 -12.52 13.12
C ARG A 80 -20.36 -11.37 13.39
N ILE A 81 -20.72 -10.51 14.34
CA ILE A 81 -19.76 -9.61 14.99
C ILE A 81 -19.21 -10.31 16.23
N PRO A 82 -17.90 -10.36 16.44
CA PRO A 82 -17.32 -10.78 17.71
C PRO A 82 -17.84 -9.90 18.86
N PRO A 83 -18.39 -10.48 19.93
CA PRO A 83 -19.08 -9.71 20.98
C PRO A 83 -18.14 -8.76 21.75
N ASP A 84 -16.83 -8.96 21.63
CA ASP A 84 -15.79 -8.15 22.24
C ASP A 84 -15.27 -7.02 21.33
N ASN A 85 -15.75 -6.85 20.09
CA ASN A 85 -15.28 -5.78 19.19
C ASN A 85 -15.41 -4.40 19.86
N PRO A 86 -14.41 -3.50 19.71
CA PRO A 86 -14.26 -2.31 20.57
C PRO A 86 -15.36 -1.25 20.43
N PHE A 87 -16.16 -1.29 19.36
CA PHE A 87 -17.19 -0.29 19.08
C PHE A 87 -18.62 -0.86 18.98
N VAL A 88 -18.88 -2.09 19.47
CA VAL A 88 -20.22 -2.70 19.39
C VAL A 88 -21.31 -1.97 20.17
N LEU A 89 -20.94 -1.12 21.14
CA LEU A 89 -21.86 -0.30 21.93
C LEU A 89 -21.89 1.17 21.49
N ASP A 90 -21.13 1.57 20.46
CA ASP A 90 -21.12 2.94 19.93
C ASP A 90 -22.11 3.06 18.76
N PRO A 91 -23.28 3.72 18.95
CA PRO A 91 -24.31 3.83 17.91
C PRO A 91 -23.91 4.71 16.72
N LYS A 92 -22.72 5.33 16.74
CA LYS A 92 -22.14 6.10 15.63
C LYS A 92 -21.06 5.33 14.88
N ALA A 93 -20.74 4.11 15.29
CA ALA A 93 -19.73 3.27 14.70
C ALA A 93 -20.31 2.04 13.99
N HIS A 94 -19.58 1.54 12.99
CA HIS A 94 -19.80 0.20 12.47
C HIS A 94 -19.30 -0.85 13.49
N PRO A 95 -20.13 -1.80 13.95
CA PRO A 95 -19.70 -2.85 14.88
C PRO A 95 -18.70 -3.83 14.25
N GLU A 96 -18.55 -3.79 12.92
CA GLU A 96 -17.48 -4.48 12.18
C GLU A 96 -16.06 -3.93 12.47
N VAL A 97 -15.93 -2.71 13.00
CA VAL A 97 -14.64 -2.02 13.16
C VAL A 97 -13.87 -2.51 14.39
N ASN A 98 -12.60 -2.87 14.16
CA ASN A 98 -11.61 -3.18 15.20
C ASN A 98 -10.59 -2.05 15.41
N ALA A 99 -10.15 -1.37 14.34
CA ALA A 99 -9.28 -0.20 14.41
C ALA A 99 -9.59 0.77 13.25
N TYR A 100 -9.14 2.02 13.35
CA TYR A 100 -9.48 3.08 12.39
C TYR A 100 -8.36 4.13 12.23
N GLY A 101 -8.58 5.13 11.40
CA GLY A 101 -7.58 6.20 11.18
C GLY A 101 -6.40 5.77 10.33
N VAL A 102 -6.62 4.87 9.37
CA VAL A 102 -5.59 4.30 8.47
C VAL A 102 -5.86 4.70 7.01
N ARG A 103 -4.83 4.70 6.15
CA ARG A 103 -4.88 5.26 4.80
C ARG A 103 -4.95 4.19 3.71
N ASN A 104 -3.94 3.33 3.60
CA ASN A 104 -3.81 2.28 2.58
C ASN A 104 -2.78 1.22 3.01
N MET A 105 -3.18 0.38 3.97
CA MET A 105 -2.31 -0.58 4.65
C MET A 105 -2.06 -1.86 3.86
N TRP A 106 -0.88 -2.45 4.07
CA TRP A 106 -0.48 -3.80 3.66
C TRP A 106 0.10 -4.54 4.86
N CYS A 107 -0.44 -5.71 5.23
CA CYS A 107 -0.24 -6.27 6.58
C CYS A 107 0.08 -7.76 6.62
N TRP A 108 0.71 -8.18 7.72
CA TRP A 108 0.76 -9.57 8.17
C TRP A 108 0.65 -9.61 9.70
N ARG A 109 -0.22 -10.49 10.20
CA ARG A 109 -0.69 -10.52 11.61
C ARG A 109 -1.06 -9.11 12.09
N ILE A 110 -0.30 -8.54 13.04
CA ILE A 110 -0.51 -7.19 13.57
C ILE A 110 0.42 -6.13 12.98
N PHE A 111 1.41 -6.53 12.17
CA PHE A 111 2.35 -5.58 11.55
C PHE A 111 1.77 -5.11 10.21
N CYS A 112 1.74 -3.80 10.02
CA CYS A 112 1.19 -3.18 8.82
C CYS A 112 2.15 -2.13 8.29
N GLY A 113 2.33 -2.07 6.97
CA GLY A 113 2.92 -0.92 6.30
C GLY A 113 1.81 -0.04 5.71
N ASP A 114 1.70 1.22 6.16
CA ASP A 114 0.77 2.19 5.56
C ASP A 114 1.47 3.14 4.57
N VAL A 115 0.83 3.32 3.42
CA VAL A 115 1.29 4.19 2.34
C VAL A 115 0.74 5.60 2.55
N GLY A 116 1.45 6.40 3.36
CA GLY A 116 1.18 7.83 3.60
C GLY A 116 1.04 8.70 2.33
N GLN A 117 0.45 9.88 2.46
CA GLN A 117 0.03 10.72 1.33
C GLN A 117 1.16 11.35 0.50
N ASN A 118 2.20 11.90 1.12
CA ASN A 118 3.20 12.74 0.44
C ASN A 118 4.56 12.88 1.15
N ARG A 119 4.66 12.57 2.44
CA ARG A 119 5.87 12.74 3.25
C ARG A 119 6.47 11.39 3.64
N PHE A 120 5.69 10.49 4.22
CA PHE A 120 6.16 9.28 4.89
C PHE A 120 5.53 7.98 4.36
N LYS A 121 6.23 6.88 4.65
CA LYS A 121 5.71 5.52 4.72
C LYS A 121 5.85 5.06 6.16
N GLU A 122 4.88 4.29 6.63
CA GLU A 122 4.65 4.04 8.05
C GLU A 122 4.62 2.54 8.30
N ILE A 123 5.13 2.10 9.46
CA ILE A 123 5.01 0.73 9.97
C ILE A 123 4.29 0.81 11.32
N ASP A 124 3.18 0.10 11.43
CA ASP A 124 2.22 0.17 12.53
C ASP A 124 2.04 -1.19 13.20
N LEU A 125 1.81 -1.18 14.52
CA LEU A 125 1.33 -2.34 15.27
C LEU A 125 -0.16 -2.16 15.56
N ILE A 126 -0.97 -3.05 15.00
CA ILE A 126 -2.43 -2.95 15.04
C ILE A 126 -2.98 -3.54 16.33
N VAL A 127 -3.51 -2.64 17.17
CA VAL A 127 -4.18 -2.97 18.42
C VAL A 127 -5.68 -2.71 18.33
N LYS A 128 -6.44 -3.46 19.12
CA LYS A 128 -7.89 -3.37 19.22
C LYS A 128 -8.32 -2.02 19.80
N GLY A 129 -9.16 -1.30 19.07
CA GLY A 129 -9.64 0.05 19.39
C GLY A 129 -8.78 1.18 18.82
N GLY A 130 -7.58 0.88 18.29
CA GLY A 130 -6.59 1.88 17.93
C GLY A 130 -7.02 2.85 16.82
N ASN A 131 -6.57 4.10 16.96
CA ASN A 131 -6.67 5.16 15.95
C ASN A 131 -5.26 5.45 15.40
N TYR A 132 -5.00 5.25 14.11
CA TYR A 132 -3.68 5.47 13.50
C TYR A 132 -3.52 6.88 12.91
N GLY A 133 -4.39 7.80 13.34
CA GLY A 133 -4.20 9.24 13.15
C GLY A 133 -4.43 9.78 11.74
N TRP A 134 -4.47 8.98 10.67
CA TRP A 134 -4.81 9.48 9.33
C TRP A 134 -6.28 9.94 9.28
N ARG A 135 -6.63 11.11 8.74
CA ARG A 135 -5.79 12.10 8.01
C ARG A 135 -5.21 13.25 8.83
N ALA A 136 -5.26 13.19 10.15
CA ALA A 136 -4.70 14.21 11.01
C ALA A 136 -3.16 14.21 10.97
N LYS A 137 -2.53 13.04 11.03
CA LYS A 137 -1.07 12.86 10.94
C LYS A 137 -0.66 12.07 9.68
N GLU A 138 0.63 12.17 9.34
CA GLU A 138 1.32 11.32 8.38
C GLU A 138 2.73 11.07 8.94
N GLY A 139 2.99 9.85 9.40
CA GLY A 139 4.15 9.51 10.21
C GLY A 139 4.13 10.23 11.56
N PHE A 140 5.31 10.65 12.01
CA PHE A 140 5.44 11.46 13.23
C PHE A 140 5.05 12.95 13.03
N GLU A 141 4.57 13.34 11.84
CA GLU A 141 4.25 14.73 11.51
C GLU A 141 2.74 15.00 11.42
N CYS A 142 2.36 16.25 11.70
CA CYS A 142 1.04 16.78 11.39
C CYS A 142 0.80 16.87 9.88
N TYR A 143 -0.30 16.28 9.39
CA TYR A 143 -0.78 16.41 8.02
C TYR A 143 -1.87 17.49 7.90
N ASP A 144 -3.03 17.31 8.55
CA ASP A 144 -4.12 18.28 8.59
C ASP A 144 -4.03 19.13 9.86
N THR A 145 -3.47 20.32 9.72
CA THR A 145 -3.20 21.28 10.81
C THR A 145 -4.45 21.74 11.56
N LYS A 146 -5.65 21.46 11.04
CA LYS A 146 -6.92 21.77 11.72
C LYS A 146 -7.32 20.74 12.77
N ILE A 147 -6.76 19.53 12.72
CA ILE A 147 -7.15 18.40 13.57
C ILE A 147 -5.98 17.65 14.22
N CYS A 148 -4.74 17.78 13.71
CA CYS A 148 -3.57 17.07 14.22
C CYS A 148 -3.12 17.45 15.65
N HIS A 149 -3.61 18.58 16.16
CA HIS A 149 -3.38 19.04 17.53
C HIS A 149 -4.57 18.79 18.46
N ASN A 150 -5.62 18.08 18.01
CA ASN A 150 -6.71 17.66 18.88
C ASN A 150 -6.25 16.50 19.76
N SER A 151 -6.04 16.75 21.07
CA SER A 151 -5.71 15.72 22.05
C SER A 151 -6.78 14.64 22.19
N SER A 152 -8.03 14.92 21.80
CA SER A 152 -9.14 13.94 21.79
C SER A 152 -9.10 13.00 20.57
N LEU A 153 -8.02 13.02 19.78
CA LEU A 153 -7.79 12.08 18.69
C LEU A 153 -7.34 10.71 19.22
N ASP A 154 -6.61 10.69 20.34
CA ASP A 154 -6.03 9.49 20.99
C ASP A 154 -5.30 8.57 19.99
N ASP A 155 -4.39 9.15 19.21
CA ASP A 155 -3.75 8.47 18.09
C ASP A 155 -2.45 7.72 18.47
N ILE A 156 -2.33 6.52 17.91
CA ILE A 156 -1.19 5.64 18.02
C ILE A 156 -0.24 5.96 16.87
N LEU A 157 0.95 6.44 17.21
CA LEU A 157 2.00 6.72 16.23
C LEU A 157 2.66 5.42 15.73
N PRO A 158 3.15 5.38 14.48
CA PRO A 158 3.82 4.21 13.92
C PRO A 158 5.09 3.84 14.71
N ILE A 159 5.40 2.55 14.79
CA ILE A 159 6.67 2.07 15.39
C ILE A 159 7.90 2.48 14.57
N PHE A 160 7.71 2.74 13.27
CA PHE A 160 8.75 3.29 12.40
C PHE A 160 8.12 4.06 11.23
N ALA A 161 8.69 5.20 10.85
CA ALA A 161 8.29 5.93 9.64
C ALA A 161 9.53 6.36 8.84
N TYR A 162 9.43 6.32 7.50
CA TYR A 162 10.51 6.71 6.60
C TYR A 162 10.07 7.68 5.50
N GLY A 163 10.87 8.73 5.29
CA GLY A 163 10.55 9.79 4.32
C GLY A 163 10.74 9.36 2.86
N ARG A 164 10.16 10.14 1.93
CA ARG A 164 10.22 9.88 0.46
C ARG A 164 11.63 9.84 -0.17
N SER A 165 12.71 10.03 0.57
CA SER A 165 14.09 9.79 0.12
C SER A 165 14.51 8.31 0.24
N VAL A 166 13.93 7.56 1.18
CA VAL A 166 14.29 6.15 1.48
C VAL A 166 13.51 5.16 0.63
N GLY A 167 12.24 5.47 0.35
CA GLY A 167 11.32 4.72 -0.51
C GLY A 167 10.09 5.56 -0.87
N LYS A 168 9.05 4.97 -1.47
CA LYS A 168 7.84 5.70 -1.92
C LYS A 168 6.51 4.98 -1.66
N SER A 169 6.52 3.66 -1.46
CA SER A 169 5.33 2.83 -1.31
C SER A 169 5.71 1.57 -0.54
N VAL A 170 5.45 1.52 0.75
CA VAL A 170 5.68 0.32 1.56
C VAL A 170 4.72 -0.79 1.10
N THR A 171 5.22 -2.03 1.02
CA THR A 171 4.45 -3.22 0.59
C THR A 171 3.99 -4.06 1.80
N GLY A 172 4.18 -3.55 3.02
CA GLY A 172 4.15 -4.35 4.24
C GLY A 172 5.38 -5.26 4.36
N GLY A 173 5.26 -6.28 5.21
CA GLY A 173 6.33 -7.20 5.58
C GLY A 173 5.83 -8.32 6.48
N PHE A 174 6.72 -9.23 6.87
CA PHE A 174 6.45 -10.41 7.71
C PHE A 174 7.51 -10.47 8.82
N VAL A 175 7.20 -11.01 10.01
CA VAL A 175 8.24 -11.33 10.99
C VAL A 175 8.81 -12.71 10.67
N TYR A 176 10.07 -12.79 10.26
CA TYR A 176 10.69 -14.07 9.91
C TYR A 176 10.77 -14.99 11.14
N ARG A 177 10.14 -16.16 11.03
CA ARG A 177 10.18 -17.24 12.05
C ARG A 177 10.79 -18.54 11.54
N GLY A 178 11.19 -18.56 10.27
CA GLY A 178 11.90 -19.66 9.62
C GLY A 178 13.19 -20.06 10.32
N CYS A 179 13.70 -21.20 9.87
CA CYS A 179 14.69 -22.01 10.54
C CYS A 179 16.01 -22.09 9.73
N GLU A 180 16.00 -21.68 8.46
CA GLU A 180 17.18 -21.51 7.60
C GLU A 180 18.10 -20.36 8.07
N SER A 181 17.59 -19.21 8.53
CA SER A 181 18.45 -18.10 9.00
C SER A 181 18.18 -17.68 10.45
N PRO A 182 18.97 -18.20 11.42
CA PRO A 182 18.89 -17.77 12.82
C PRO A 182 19.11 -16.26 13.02
N TYR A 183 19.87 -15.61 12.13
CA TYR A 183 20.12 -14.16 12.18
C TYR A 183 18.92 -13.30 11.76
N LEU A 184 17.95 -13.88 11.06
CA LEU A 184 16.70 -13.20 10.68
C LEU A 184 15.55 -13.46 11.66
N ASN A 185 15.64 -14.45 12.55
CA ASN A 185 14.56 -14.82 13.46
C ASN A 185 14.12 -13.65 14.35
N GLY A 186 12.85 -13.28 14.27
CA GLY A 186 12.25 -12.19 15.03
C GLY A 186 12.42 -10.80 14.41
N LEU A 187 13.13 -10.68 13.29
CA LEU A 187 13.12 -9.44 12.51
C LEU A 187 11.80 -9.29 11.76
N TYR A 188 11.17 -8.12 11.87
CA TYR A 188 10.11 -7.72 10.95
C TYR A 188 10.74 -7.26 9.63
N ILE A 189 10.69 -8.09 8.60
CA ILE A 189 11.27 -7.85 7.28
C ILE A 189 10.21 -7.28 6.35
N PHE A 190 10.44 -6.09 5.81
CA PHE A 190 9.48 -5.33 5.01
C PHE A 190 10.14 -4.70 3.77
N GLY A 191 9.32 -4.35 2.77
CA GLY A 191 9.79 -3.88 1.46
C GLY A 191 9.16 -2.58 0.99
N ASP A 192 9.85 -1.88 0.08
CA ASP A 192 9.28 -0.76 -0.69
C ASP A 192 9.14 -1.12 -2.19
N PHE A 193 7.90 -1.02 -2.67
CA PHE A 193 7.48 -1.34 -4.03
C PHE A 193 8.19 -0.50 -5.11
N MET A 194 8.70 0.70 -4.83
CA MET A 194 9.26 1.56 -5.90
C MET A 194 10.76 1.39 -6.16
N ASN A 195 11.50 0.70 -5.28
CA ASN A 195 12.96 0.60 -5.38
C ASN A 195 13.57 -0.76 -4.97
N SER A 196 12.77 -1.79 -4.72
CA SER A 196 13.23 -3.14 -4.32
C SER A 196 14.05 -3.17 -3.03
N ARG A 197 13.89 -2.17 -2.15
CA ARG A 197 14.59 -2.09 -0.88
C ARG A 197 13.92 -3.00 0.15
N LEU A 198 14.64 -4.01 0.64
CA LEU A 198 14.29 -4.69 1.88
C LEU A 198 14.93 -4.00 3.09
N MET A 199 14.17 -3.96 4.17
CA MET A 199 14.57 -3.44 5.47
C MET A 199 14.09 -4.41 6.54
N ALA A 200 14.73 -4.35 7.71
CA ALA A 200 14.23 -5.02 8.89
C ALA A 200 14.09 -4.04 10.05
N LEU A 201 13.05 -4.22 10.86
CA LEU A 201 12.97 -3.66 12.21
C LEU A 201 13.24 -4.76 13.23
N GLN A 202 13.96 -4.41 14.29
CA GLN A 202 14.14 -5.22 15.50
C GLN A 202 13.73 -4.41 16.72
N GLU A 203 12.94 -5.00 17.61
CA GLU A 203 12.60 -4.39 18.89
C GLU A 203 13.75 -4.51 19.88
N ASP A 204 14.05 -3.41 20.58
CA ASP A 204 14.87 -3.42 21.78
C ASP A 204 13.95 -3.55 23.00
N GLU A 205 13.75 -4.79 23.47
CA GLU A 205 12.83 -5.15 24.57
C GLU A 205 13.10 -4.40 25.89
N LYS A 206 14.30 -3.82 26.06
CA LYS A 206 14.66 -3.03 27.26
C LYS A 206 14.21 -1.57 27.17
N THR A 207 13.88 -1.09 25.97
CA THR A 207 13.53 0.31 25.71
C THR A 207 12.24 0.49 24.90
N ASN A 208 11.63 -0.60 24.41
CA ASN A 208 10.48 -0.64 23.50
C ASN A 208 10.70 0.24 22.25
N LYS A 209 11.93 0.26 21.73
CA LYS A 209 12.33 1.04 20.56
C LYS A 209 12.71 0.14 19.40
N TRP A 210 12.19 0.47 18.22
CA TRP A 210 12.42 -0.29 17.00
C TRP A 210 13.63 0.26 16.24
N LYS A 211 14.64 -0.60 16.03
CA LYS A 211 15.88 -0.29 15.31
C LYS A 211 15.76 -0.77 13.87
N LYS A 212 15.98 0.13 12.91
CA LYS A 212 15.93 -0.16 11.47
C LYS A 212 17.31 -0.55 10.93
N GLN A 213 17.40 -1.69 10.25
CA GLN A 213 18.53 -2.08 9.42
C GLN A 213 18.11 -2.22 7.94
N ASP A 214 19.08 -2.28 7.03
CA ASP A 214 18.85 -2.54 5.59
C ASP A 214 19.29 -3.97 5.28
N ILE A 215 18.51 -4.66 4.46
CA ILE A 215 18.85 -6.00 3.97
C ILE A 215 19.25 -5.87 2.51
N CYS A 216 20.52 -6.12 2.21
CA CYS A 216 20.96 -6.27 0.82
C CYS A 216 20.49 -7.62 0.26
N ILE A 217 19.89 -7.59 -0.93
CA ILE A 217 19.47 -8.79 -1.67
C ILE A 217 20.28 -8.90 -2.96
N GLY A 218 21.11 -9.93 -3.08
CA GLY A 218 21.82 -10.22 -4.32
C GLY A 218 22.90 -11.28 -4.17
N SER A 219 23.79 -11.36 -5.16
CA SER A 219 25.01 -12.16 -5.03
C SER A 219 25.96 -11.57 -3.97
N LYS A 220 26.89 -12.39 -3.46
CA LYS A 220 27.94 -11.91 -2.55
C LYS A 220 28.75 -10.75 -3.13
N THR A 221 28.95 -10.75 -4.46
CA THR A 221 29.61 -9.66 -5.19
C THR A 221 28.75 -8.39 -5.25
N ALA A 222 27.43 -8.52 -5.44
CA ALA A 222 26.51 -7.38 -5.43
C ALA A 222 26.48 -6.68 -4.06
N CYS A 223 26.29 -7.46 -2.99
CA CYS A 223 26.22 -6.94 -1.62
C CYS A 223 27.58 -6.53 -1.02
N ALA A 224 28.70 -6.76 -1.73
CA ALA A 224 29.99 -6.19 -1.35
C ALA A 224 30.16 -4.71 -1.73
N PHE A 225 29.31 -4.16 -2.62
CA PHE A 225 29.35 -2.75 -3.01
C PHE A 225 28.47 -1.89 -2.07
N PRO A 226 29.03 -0.90 -1.32
CA PRO A 226 28.32 -0.18 -0.23
C PRO A 226 27.09 0.68 -0.60
N VAL A 227 26.54 0.55 -1.81
CA VAL A 227 25.38 1.33 -2.32
C VAL A 227 24.35 0.42 -3.01
N MET A 228 24.67 -0.85 -3.30
CA MET A 228 23.74 -1.76 -3.99
C MET A 228 22.79 -2.42 -2.99
N ILE A 229 21.51 -2.05 -3.03
CA ILE A 229 20.49 -2.51 -2.08
C ILE A 229 19.78 -3.79 -2.57
N SER A 230 19.54 -3.91 -3.88
CA SER A 230 18.92 -5.08 -4.51
C SER A 230 19.45 -5.27 -5.92
N SER A 231 19.73 -6.51 -6.31
CA SER A 231 20.08 -6.90 -7.69
C SER A 231 18.93 -7.59 -8.44
N TYR A 232 17.69 -7.50 -7.93
CA TYR A 232 16.52 -8.21 -8.47
C TYR A 232 15.49 -7.25 -9.11
N SER A 233 14.37 -7.81 -9.57
CA SER A 233 13.25 -7.05 -10.12
C SER A 233 12.81 -5.90 -9.21
N LYS A 234 12.54 -4.75 -9.84
CA LYS A 234 12.45 -3.45 -9.16
C LYS A 234 11.25 -3.30 -8.22
N PHE A 235 10.14 -3.99 -8.50
CA PHE A 235 8.88 -3.75 -7.80
C PHE A 235 8.48 -4.93 -6.91
N ILE A 236 8.72 -4.83 -5.60
CA ILE A 236 8.24 -5.81 -4.61
C ILE A 236 6.74 -5.61 -4.43
N ILE A 237 5.93 -6.61 -4.83
CA ILE A 237 4.46 -6.53 -4.88
C ILE A 237 3.77 -7.29 -3.75
N SER A 238 4.44 -8.26 -3.12
CA SER A 238 3.93 -8.99 -1.95
C SER A 238 5.04 -9.78 -1.26
N PHE A 239 4.70 -10.37 -0.12
CA PHE A 239 5.51 -11.34 0.63
C PHE A 239 4.69 -12.61 0.86
N ALA A 240 5.35 -13.74 1.11
CA ALA A 240 4.70 -15.01 1.41
C ALA A 240 5.53 -15.86 2.38
N GLU A 241 4.86 -16.74 3.12
CA GLU A 241 5.41 -17.60 4.17
C GLU A 241 5.01 -19.05 3.83
N ASP A 242 5.93 -20.01 3.93
CA ASP A 242 5.61 -21.44 3.79
C ASP A 242 5.30 -22.11 5.14
N GLU A 243 4.88 -23.38 5.12
CA GLU A 243 4.53 -24.11 6.36
C GLU A 243 5.73 -24.30 7.33
N ALA A 244 6.96 -24.01 6.90
CA ALA A 244 8.16 -24.00 7.73
C ALA A 244 8.58 -22.58 8.20
N ASP A 245 7.65 -21.61 8.14
CA ASP A 245 7.82 -20.20 8.47
C ASP A 245 8.90 -19.47 7.62
N GLU A 246 9.30 -20.04 6.48
CA GLU A 246 10.33 -19.44 5.63
C GLU A 246 9.74 -18.33 4.75
N LEU A 247 10.43 -17.19 4.72
CA LEU A 247 9.97 -15.99 4.02
C LEU A 247 10.38 -15.96 2.55
N TYR A 248 9.43 -15.51 1.73
CA TYR A 248 9.57 -15.23 0.31
C TYR A 248 9.10 -13.80 0.01
N PHE A 249 9.62 -13.21 -1.06
CA PHE A 249 9.05 -12.01 -1.65
C PHE A 249 8.67 -12.24 -3.13
N ILE A 250 7.59 -11.60 -3.55
CA ILE A 250 7.11 -11.60 -4.93
C ILE A 250 7.42 -10.22 -5.52
N SER A 251 7.99 -10.19 -6.72
CA SER A 251 8.28 -8.95 -7.42
C SER A 251 8.01 -9.03 -8.92
N THR A 252 7.92 -7.88 -9.56
CA THR A 252 7.80 -7.73 -11.01
C THR A 252 8.79 -6.70 -11.55
N SER A 253 9.12 -6.82 -12.83
CA SER A 253 9.86 -5.80 -13.58
C SER A 253 8.95 -4.72 -14.17
N TYR A 254 7.63 -4.94 -14.21
CA TYR A 254 6.63 -3.99 -14.72
C TYR A 254 5.42 -3.86 -13.79
N PRO A 255 5.16 -2.68 -13.18
CA PRO A 255 4.15 -2.50 -12.14
C PRO A 255 2.75 -2.35 -12.74
N SER A 256 2.14 -3.47 -13.12
CA SER A 256 0.78 -3.50 -13.69
C SER A 256 0.05 -4.78 -13.33
N ALA A 257 -1.26 -4.70 -13.07
CA ALA A 257 -2.14 -5.85 -12.94
C ALA A 257 -2.23 -6.70 -14.22
N CYS A 258 -1.78 -6.17 -15.35
CA CYS A 258 -1.71 -6.87 -16.64
C CYS A 258 -0.32 -7.47 -16.92
N ALA A 259 0.63 -7.44 -15.97
CA ALA A 259 1.97 -8.01 -16.17
C ALA A 259 1.88 -9.55 -16.31
N PRO A 260 2.30 -10.14 -17.45
CA PRO A 260 2.13 -11.58 -17.69
C PRO A 260 3.15 -12.46 -16.97
N TYR A 261 4.10 -11.86 -16.24
CA TYR A 261 5.13 -12.56 -15.47
C TYR A 261 5.52 -11.76 -14.23
N GLY A 262 6.00 -12.49 -13.22
CA GLY A 262 6.63 -11.99 -12.00
C GLY A 262 7.63 -13.03 -11.51
N SER A 263 8.28 -12.77 -10.38
CA SER A 263 9.29 -13.64 -9.79
C SER A 263 9.08 -13.80 -8.29
N LEU A 264 9.04 -15.05 -7.85
CA LEU A 264 9.02 -15.46 -6.45
C LEU A 264 10.47 -15.77 -6.02
N TYR A 265 10.93 -15.16 -4.94
CA TYR A 265 12.27 -15.35 -4.38
C TYR A 265 12.16 -15.81 -2.93
N LYS A 266 12.84 -16.90 -2.56
CA LYS A 266 13.01 -17.33 -1.16
C LYS A 266 14.19 -16.57 -0.54
N LEU A 267 14.06 -16.12 0.71
CA LEU A 267 15.20 -15.60 1.47
C LEU A 267 16.07 -16.80 1.90
N ILE A 268 17.37 -16.72 1.66
CA ILE A 268 18.36 -17.78 1.96
C ILE A 268 19.56 -17.15 2.65
N ASP A 269 20.07 -17.79 3.70
CA ASP A 269 21.28 -17.34 4.41
C ASP A 269 22.57 -17.72 3.67
N PRO A 270 23.32 -16.74 3.12
CA PRO A 270 24.50 -17.02 2.31
C PRO A 270 25.75 -17.37 3.13
N ALA A 271 25.71 -17.29 4.47
CA ALA A 271 26.77 -17.78 5.34
C ALA A 271 26.72 -19.32 5.46
N ARG A 272 25.59 -19.94 5.10
CA ARG A 272 25.33 -21.36 5.28
C ARG A 272 25.71 -22.18 4.05
N ARG A 273 26.16 -23.42 4.30
CA ARG A 273 26.60 -24.37 3.25
C ARG A 273 25.64 -25.55 3.03
N ALA A 274 24.69 -25.77 3.94
CA ALA A 274 23.69 -26.82 3.86
C ALA A 274 22.45 -26.44 4.71
N PRO A 275 21.26 -26.96 4.36
CA PRO A 275 20.06 -26.86 5.18
C PRO A 275 20.28 -27.39 6.60
N PRO A 276 19.60 -26.83 7.62
CA PRO A 276 19.76 -27.20 9.02
C PRO A 276 19.11 -28.55 9.31
N GLY A 277 19.91 -29.54 9.72
CA GLY A 277 19.42 -30.89 10.07
C GLY A 277 18.37 -30.94 11.20
N LYS A 278 18.19 -29.85 11.95
CA LYS A 278 17.12 -29.70 12.97
C LYS A 278 15.76 -29.27 12.39
N CYS A 279 15.72 -28.60 11.23
CA CYS A 279 14.50 -28.01 10.70
C CYS A 279 13.75 -28.96 9.76
N GLN A 280 13.49 -30.17 10.25
CA GLN A 280 12.68 -31.16 9.54
C GLN A 280 11.19 -30.82 9.69
N HIS A 281 10.71 -29.88 8.88
CA HIS A 281 9.28 -29.65 8.77
C HIS A 281 8.60 -30.88 8.14
N LYS A 282 7.53 -31.39 8.78
CA LYS A 282 6.66 -32.43 8.23
C LYS A 282 5.27 -31.81 7.98
N PRO A 283 4.89 -31.58 6.70
CA PRO A 283 3.60 -30.97 6.35
C PRO A 283 2.44 -31.67 7.04
N VAL A 284 1.62 -30.90 7.76
CA VAL A 284 0.46 -31.44 8.48
C VAL A 284 -0.67 -31.68 7.46
N PRO A 285 -1.16 -32.91 7.25
CA PRO A 285 -2.15 -33.17 6.20
C PRO A 285 -3.49 -32.47 6.47
N VAL A 286 -3.71 -31.33 5.81
CA VAL A 286 -4.95 -30.54 5.92
C VAL A 286 -6.14 -31.35 5.40
N LYS A 287 -6.99 -31.82 6.32
CA LYS A 287 -8.20 -32.59 6.01
C LYS A 287 -9.28 -31.68 5.39
N THR A 288 -9.19 -31.42 4.09
CA THR A 288 -10.20 -30.65 3.36
C THR A 288 -11.54 -31.40 3.34
N LYS A 289 -12.60 -30.80 3.90
CA LYS A 289 -13.98 -31.32 3.79
C LYS A 289 -14.50 -31.31 2.34
N SER A 290 -13.92 -30.47 1.48
CA SER A 290 -14.15 -30.45 0.03
C SER A 290 -13.30 -31.50 -0.68
N LYS A 291 -13.85 -32.07 -1.77
CA LYS A 291 -13.03 -32.74 -2.79
C LYS A 291 -12.04 -31.72 -3.36
N ARG A 292 -10.78 -32.13 -3.62
CA ARG A 292 -9.75 -31.28 -4.23
C ARG A 292 -10.24 -30.77 -5.59
N ILE A 293 -10.57 -29.48 -5.67
CA ILE A 293 -11.05 -28.86 -6.91
C ILE A 293 -9.82 -28.41 -7.71
N SER A 294 -9.63 -28.98 -8.90
CA SER A 294 -8.63 -28.46 -9.85
C SER A 294 -9.00 -27.01 -10.20
N PHE A 295 -8.10 -26.07 -9.93
CA PHE A 295 -8.29 -24.69 -10.33
C PHE A 295 -8.28 -24.58 -11.85
N VAL A 296 -9.43 -24.26 -12.42
CA VAL A 296 -9.57 -23.84 -13.82
C VAL A 296 -9.97 -22.36 -13.78
N PRO A 297 -9.12 -21.42 -14.25
CA PRO A 297 -9.49 -20.02 -14.28
C PRO A 297 -10.72 -19.82 -15.16
N ARG A 298 -11.82 -19.35 -14.56
CA ARG A 298 -13.09 -19.04 -15.26
C ARG A 298 -13.26 -17.55 -15.56
N ALA A 299 -12.47 -16.69 -14.91
CA ALA A 299 -12.32 -15.31 -15.34
C ALA A 299 -11.39 -15.30 -16.55
N LYS A 300 -11.80 -14.61 -17.63
CA LYS A 300 -10.90 -14.33 -18.76
C LYS A 300 -9.71 -13.52 -18.25
N THR A 301 -8.50 -13.82 -18.69
CA THR A 301 -7.35 -12.95 -18.36
C THR A 301 -7.53 -11.58 -19.02
N VAL A 302 -6.87 -10.54 -18.49
CA VAL A 302 -6.93 -9.21 -19.12
C VAL A 302 -6.36 -9.25 -20.55
N LEU A 303 -5.42 -10.16 -20.83
CA LEU A 303 -4.91 -10.41 -22.18
C LEU A 303 -5.98 -11.04 -23.10
N GLU A 304 -6.78 -12.00 -22.62
CA GLU A 304 -7.93 -12.51 -23.39
C GLU A 304 -8.95 -11.39 -23.65
N LEU A 305 -9.31 -10.60 -22.63
CA LEU A 305 -10.26 -9.48 -22.76
C LEU A 305 -9.80 -8.41 -23.74
N LEU A 306 -8.50 -8.09 -23.77
CA LEU A 306 -7.91 -7.14 -24.73
C LEU A 306 -7.78 -7.72 -26.15
N ASN A 307 -7.74 -9.04 -26.29
CA ASN A 307 -7.63 -9.75 -27.57
C ASN A 307 -9.01 -10.19 -28.13
N GLU A 308 -10.13 -9.93 -27.45
CA GLU A 308 -11.45 -10.24 -28.00
C GLU A 308 -11.77 -9.31 -29.19
N PRO A 309 -12.08 -9.86 -30.39
CA PRO A 309 -12.37 -9.04 -31.55
C PRO A 309 -13.68 -8.27 -31.35
N SER A 310 -13.62 -6.94 -31.45
CA SER A 310 -14.74 -6.03 -31.19
C SER A 310 -15.99 -6.35 -32.04
N THR A 311 -17.00 -6.99 -31.46
CA THR A 311 -18.22 -7.41 -32.17
C THR A 311 -19.26 -6.28 -32.36
N THR A 312 -18.86 -5.01 -32.18
CA THR A 312 -19.69 -3.83 -32.47
C THR A 312 -19.85 -3.64 -33.97
N LYS A 313 -20.89 -4.26 -34.54
CA LYS A 313 -21.39 -3.90 -35.89
C LYS A 313 -21.71 -2.39 -35.91
N PRO A 314 -21.24 -1.62 -36.89
CA PRO A 314 -21.62 -0.22 -37.02
C PRO A 314 -23.14 -0.09 -37.20
N PRO A 315 -23.80 0.90 -36.60
CA PRO A 315 -25.26 1.00 -36.61
C PRO A 315 -25.78 1.19 -38.04
N LYS A 316 -26.70 0.30 -38.46
CA LYS A 316 -27.40 0.44 -39.74
C LYS A 316 -28.25 1.72 -39.72
N LYS A 317 -28.14 2.54 -40.78
CA LYS A 317 -29.00 3.70 -40.98
C LYS A 317 -30.46 3.25 -41.11
N SER A 318 -31.30 3.59 -40.13
CA SER A 318 -32.75 3.39 -40.22
C SER A 318 -33.38 4.46 -41.12
N SER A 319 -33.98 4.04 -42.23
CA SER A 319 -34.78 4.92 -43.09
C SER A 319 -36.11 5.28 -42.43
N ILE A 320 -36.30 6.57 -42.12
CA ILE A 320 -37.58 7.09 -41.60
C ILE A 320 -38.59 7.21 -42.77
N PRO A 321 -39.86 6.76 -42.61
CA PRO A 321 -40.87 6.85 -43.66
C PRO A 321 -41.22 8.27 -44.12
N ARG A 322 -41.70 8.38 -45.35
CA ARG A 322 -41.96 9.63 -46.06
C ARG A 322 -43.40 10.12 -45.86
N VAL A 323 -43.61 11.13 -45.01
CA VAL A 323 -44.92 11.80 -44.86
C VAL A 323 -45.05 12.95 -45.87
N SER A 324 -46.23 13.14 -46.44
CA SER A 324 -46.48 14.04 -47.57
C SER A 324 -46.99 15.44 -47.18
N SER A 325 -46.21 16.46 -47.55
CA SER A 325 -46.64 17.80 -47.99
C SER A 325 -47.65 18.63 -47.17
N LYS A 326 -47.19 19.83 -46.76
CA LYS A 326 -47.87 21.11 -47.08
C LYS A 326 -46.81 22.17 -47.44
N LYS A 327 -47.21 23.23 -48.17
CA LYS A 327 -46.29 24.04 -49.01
C LYS A 327 -46.38 25.53 -48.66
N ALA A 328 -45.30 26.11 -48.12
CA ALA A 328 -45.04 27.55 -47.97
C ALA A 328 -43.57 27.77 -47.58
N ARG A 329 -42.84 28.84 -47.93
CA ARG A 329 -42.96 29.85 -49.02
C ARG A 329 -41.51 30.34 -49.27
N LYS A 330 -41.07 30.52 -50.52
CA LYS A 330 -39.66 30.89 -50.84
C LYS A 330 -39.41 32.41 -50.73
N THR A 331 -38.28 32.80 -50.15
CA THR A 331 -37.46 34.00 -50.47
C THR A 331 -36.06 33.81 -49.82
N PRO A 332 -35.00 34.59 -50.15
CA PRO A 332 -33.75 33.96 -50.60
C PRO A 332 -32.54 34.05 -49.64
N SER A 333 -31.39 33.59 -50.12
CA SER A 333 -30.18 33.25 -49.36
C SER A 333 -28.95 34.12 -49.64
N THR A 334 -28.07 34.22 -48.64
CA THR A 334 -26.61 34.46 -48.77
C THR A 334 -25.92 33.40 -47.88
N LYS A 335 -25.18 32.41 -48.42
CA LYS A 335 -23.80 32.44 -48.97
C LYS A 335 -22.76 32.90 -47.93
N ILE A 336 -21.66 32.17 -47.65
CA ILE A 336 -21.17 30.90 -48.23
C ILE A 336 -20.23 30.10 -47.26
N LYS A 337 -19.93 28.85 -47.64
CA LYS A 337 -18.99 27.85 -47.06
C LYS A 337 -17.61 28.45 -46.66
N ALA A 338 -16.88 28.04 -45.62
CA ALA A 338 -16.54 26.71 -45.04
C ALA A 338 -15.40 25.92 -45.75
N SER A 339 -14.60 25.18 -44.95
CA SER A 339 -13.37 24.42 -45.32
C SER A 339 -12.12 25.28 -45.61
N ARG A 340 -10.86 24.81 -45.59
CA ARG A 340 -10.19 23.49 -45.45
C ARG A 340 -8.77 23.75 -44.81
N ALA A 341 -7.81 22.86 -44.51
CA ALA A 341 -7.55 21.42 -44.69
C ALA A 341 -6.51 20.91 -43.63
N LYS A 342 -5.90 19.72 -43.84
CA LYS A 342 -4.56 19.32 -43.33
C LYS A 342 -3.62 19.11 -44.53
N THR A 343 -2.37 19.54 -44.44
CA THR A 343 -1.20 18.97 -45.17
C THR A 343 0.12 19.40 -44.51
N GLY A 344 1.17 18.61 -44.71
CA GLY A 344 2.59 18.94 -44.52
C GLY A 344 3.40 18.16 -45.57
N PRO A 345 4.74 18.03 -45.50
CA PRO A 345 5.68 18.51 -44.45
C PRO A 345 6.86 19.35 -45.03
N SER A 346 8.00 19.36 -44.32
CA SER A 346 9.30 20.06 -44.59
C SER A 346 9.42 21.52 -44.09
N GLY A 347 10.61 22.02 -43.71
CA GLY A 347 11.88 21.32 -43.48
C GLY A 347 13.11 22.21 -43.21
N LYS A 348 13.69 22.13 -42.00
CA LYS A 348 14.95 22.77 -41.51
C LYS A 348 14.98 24.31 -41.36
N GLY A 349 15.38 24.79 -40.18
CA GLY A 349 15.72 26.20 -39.91
C GLY A 349 16.03 26.47 -38.41
N ARG A 350 17.15 27.13 -38.11
CA ARG A 350 17.48 27.71 -36.77
C ARG A 350 16.70 29.05 -36.61
N GLN A 351 16.48 29.66 -35.44
CA GLN A 351 17.48 30.12 -34.46
C GLN A 351 16.82 30.62 -33.12
N ARG A 352 17.62 31.19 -32.20
CA ARG A 352 17.22 31.70 -30.85
C ARG A 352 16.79 33.17 -30.86
N ILE A 353 15.84 33.55 -30.00
CA ILE A 353 15.73 34.88 -29.34
C ILE A 353 15.18 34.61 -27.91
N LYS A 354 15.94 34.73 -26.81
CA LYS A 354 16.33 35.93 -26.02
C LYS A 354 15.14 36.80 -25.54
N ALA A 355 15.04 36.99 -24.23
CA ALA A 355 14.27 38.08 -23.60
C ALA A 355 15.23 38.87 -22.70
N GLU A 356 15.04 40.18 -22.57
CA GLU A 356 16.03 41.09 -21.95
C GLU A 356 15.36 42.11 -21.00
N VAL A 357 16.17 42.68 -20.11
CA VAL A 357 15.76 43.36 -18.86
C VAL A 357 15.64 44.87 -19.02
N LYS A 358 14.81 45.53 -18.20
CA LYS A 358 14.99 46.94 -17.74
C LYS A 358 14.25 47.18 -16.40
N PRO A 359 14.56 48.24 -15.62
CA PRO A 359 15.08 48.00 -14.26
C PRO A 359 14.51 48.94 -13.17
N HIS A 360 15.01 48.81 -11.93
CA HIS A 360 14.91 49.90 -10.95
C HIS A 360 16.17 50.05 -10.06
N LYS A 361 16.55 51.30 -9.81
CA LYS A 361 17.48 51.74 -8.74
C LYS A 361 16.63 52.05 -7.48
N GLY A 362 17.11 52.00 -6.23
CA GLY A 362 18.44 51.64 -5.70
C GLY A 362 18.94 52.66 -4.67
N LYS A 363 19.20 52.24 -3.41
CA LYS A 363 19.87 53.04 -2.36
C LYS A 363 20.66 52.14 -1.38
N LYS A 364 21.79 52.66 -0.86
CA LYS A 364 22.62 52.10 0.25
C LYS A 364 22.05 52.61 1.60
N VAL A 365 22.51 52.30 2.83
CA VAL A 365 23.74 51.76 3.47
C VAL A 365 23.24 50.92 4.69
N ALA A 366 23.88 49.89 5.27
CA ALA A 366 25.17 49.89 5.97
C ALA A 366 25.67 48.46 6.33
N HIS A 367 26.94 48.38 6.77
CA HIS A 367 27.56 47.17 7.32
C HIS A 367 27.24 46.96 8.80
N HIS A 368 27.18 45.70 9.24
CA HIS A 368 27.85 45.28 10.47
C HIS A 368 28.43 43.86 10.32
N THR A 369 29.40 43.52 11.16
CA THR A 369 30.34 42.39 11.01
C THR A 369 29.90 41.12 11.73
N SER A 370 30.35 39.96 11.22
CA SER A 370 30.66 38.69 11.92
C SER A 370 29.58 38.06 12.84
N ILE A 371 29.38 36.74 12.85
CA ILE A 371 30.32 35.76 13.41
C ILE A 371 30.05 34.38 12.78
N LYS A 372 31.11 33.63 12.45
CA LYS A 372 31.01 32.17 12.23
C LYS A 372 30.83 31.46 13.58
N LYS A 373 29.96 30.46 13.67
CA LYS A 373 30.07 29.41 14.69
C LYS A 373 30.61 28.13 14.06
N GLU A 374 31.88 27.86 14.32
CA GLU A 374 32.49 26.55 14.10
C GLU A 374 32.15 25.64 15.29
N LEU A 375 32.09 24.31 15.08
CA LEU A 375 31.87 23.34 16.16
C LEU A 375 33.23 23.00 16.81
N PRO A 376 33.34 22.95 18.15
CA PRO A 376 34.52 22.42 18.82
C PRO A 376 34.58 20.87 18.70
N PRO A 377 35.79 20.28 18.69
CA PRO A 377 35.96 18.83 18.60
C PRO A 377 35.80 18.11 19.94
N SER A 378 35.79 16.77 19.90
CA SER A 378 35.72 15.88 21.06
C SER A 378 36.94 16.00 21.99
N GLN A 379 36.72 15.93 23.30
CA GLN A 379 37.75 15.57 24.28
C GLN A 379 37.46 14.17 24.83
N ASN A 380 38.50 13.33 24.86
CA ASN A 380 38.51 12.14 25.69
C ASN A 380 38.72 12.57 27.14
N GLN A 381 38.04 11.91 28.08
CA GLN A 381 38.51 11.82 29.46
C GLN A 381 38.54 10.35 29.87
N GLU A 382 39.73 9.86 30.18
CA GLU A 382 39.92 8.58 30.85
C GLU A 382 39.49 8.76 32.31
N GLY A 383 38.51 7.97 32.74
CA GLY A 383 38.00 7.98 34.12
C GLY A 383 38.09 6.59 34.72
N SER A 384 39.21 6.28 35.39
CA SER A 384 39.37 5.01 36.09
C SER A 384 38.37 4.92 37.25
N PHE A 385 37.56 3.86 37.31
CA PHE A 385 36.88 3.46 38.53
C PHE A 385 37.43 2.11 39.00
N LYS A 386 37.86 2.06 40.25
CA LYS A 386 38.44 0.87 40.88
C LYS A 386 37.34 -0.11 41.25
N GLU A 387 37.68 -1.39 41.22
CA GLU A 387 36.99 -2.40 42.01
C GLU A 387 37.09 -2.04 43.50
N SER A 388 36.00 -2.28 44.24
CA SER A 388 36.06 -2.43 45.69
C SER A 388 35.18 -3.61 46.05
N SER A 389 35.81 -4.66 46.58
CA SER A 389 35.18 -5.82 47.18
C SER A 389 35.04 -5.61 48.70
N THR A 390 34.56 -6.63 49.41
CA THR A 390 34.04 -6.60 50.80
C THR A 390 32.64 -5.95 50.91
N SER A 391 31.70 -6.53 51.65
CA SER A 391 31.70 -7.78 52.43
C SER A 391 30.35 -8.49 52.33
#